data_AF-A0AB34SJH8-F1
#
_entry.id   AF-A0AB34SJH8-F1
#
_cell.length_a   1.000
_cell.length_b   1.000
_cell.length_c   1.000
_cell.angle_alpha   90.00
_cell.angle_beta   90.00
_cell.angle_gamma   90.00
#
_symmetry.space_group_name_H-M   'P 1'
#
loop_
_entity.id
_entity.type
_entity.pdbx_description
1 polymer ?
#
loop_
_entity_poly.entity_id
_entity_poly.type
_entity_poly.pdbx_seq_one_letter_code
_entity_poly.pdbx_strand_id
1 'polypeptide(L)'
;MYPIKFENLYYERIWGGKDLEKFRNNVPEGVIGESWDIACHKNGTGKVANGELKGKGFDEVIKEYGNKFLGNSISIDEDFPLLIKLITAKDKLSVQVHPNDEYAKRVENDLGKTEAWYVVDAEEGASLIVGTKDCDKETFKKAIEDGNLDKYLNKIPVKKGDFFYVQSGLVHAICEGILIAEIQQSSDTTYRVYDYNRGREIHVEKALDVIDFSLKGENTQGITIKNDGYDKTYLCLGEYFTIQKYEVNTSVKEASDEDRFYLFTCVDGEGTIKYNGGEEKISMGDSIFIPASLGEYELCGKFTLLKSYVPDVKIEEENIIKVVRK
;
A
#
# COMPACT_ATOMS: atom_id res chain seq x y z
N MET A 1 -10.76 21.22 9.45
CA MET A 1 -9.81 20.15 9.07
C MET A 1 -9.07 20.57 7.82
N TYR A 2 -7.92 19.96 7.55
CA TYR A 2 -7.09 20.20 6.38
C TYR A 2 -6.45 18.87 5.91
N PRO A 3 -5.96 18.76 4.66
CA PRO A 3 -5.19 17.60 4.21
C PRO A 3 -3.91 17.43 5.03
N ILE A 4 -3.71 16.26 5.62
CA ILE A 4 -2.62 16.01 6.58
C ILE A 4 -1.48 15.23 5.90
N LYS A 5 -0.27 15.76 6.00
CA LYS A 5 0.98 15.04 5.72
C LYS A 5 1.56 14.53 7.02
N PHE A 6 2.22 13.37 6.96
CA PHE A 6 3.02 12.84 8.06
C PHE A 6 4.50 12.89 7.71
N GLU A 7 5.34 12.96 8.73
CA GLU A 7 6.78 12.74 8.60
C GLU A 7 7.03 11.29 8.16
N ASN A 8 7.93 11.11 7.17
CA ASN A 8 8.27 9.78 6.67
C ASN A 8 9.09 9.00 7.72
N LEU A 9 8.66 7.79 8.04
CA LEU A 9 9.43 6.88 8.89
C LEU A 9 10.28 5.96 8.00
N TYR A 10 11.60 6.17 8.01
CA TYR A 10 12.52 5.40 7.18
C TYR A 10 13.08 4.20 7.92
N TYR A 11 13.14 3.07 7.22
CA TYR A 11 13.69 1.83 7.76
C TYR A 11 14.78 1.26 6.86
N GLU A 12 15.94 1.02 7.47
CA GLU A 12 17.03 0.30 6.81
C GLU A 12 16.65 -1.16 6.56
N ARG A 13 17.03 -1.65 5.38
CA ARG A 13 16.84 -3.03 4.96
C ARG A 13 18.04 -3.46 4.13
N ILE A 14 18.47 -4.71 4.30
CA ILE A 14 19.62 -5.27 3.57
C ILE A 14 19.47 -5.23 2.03
N TRP A 15 18.23 -5.13 1.56
CA TRP A 15 17.86 -5.07 0.14
C TRP A 15 17.52 -3.65 -0.34
N GLY A 16 17.58 -2.67 0.56
CA GLY A 16 17.22 -1.29 0.27
C GLY A 16 18.18 -0.60 -0.68
N GLY A 17 17.87 0.64 -1.02
CA GLY A 17 18.60 1.42 -1.99
C GLY A 17 18.54 2.91 -1.71
N LYS A 18 18.71 3.68 -2.78
CA LYS A 18 18.71 5.16 -2.75
C LYS A 18 17.63 5.77 -3.64
N ASP A 19 16.72 4.97 -4.19
CA ASP A 19 15.77 5.49 -5.18
C ASP A 19 14.81 6.52 -4.60
N LEU A 20 14.53 6.46 -3.29
CA LEU A 20 13.74 7.49 -2.60
C LEU A 20 14.40 8.87 -2.66
N GLU A 21 15.74 8.95 -2.74
CA GLU A 21 16.49 10.22 -2.85
C GLU A 21 16.20 10.94 -4.18
N LYS A 22 15.69 10.24 -5.20
CA LYS A 22 15.37 10.83 -6.51
C LYS A 22 14.25 11.89 -6.42
N PHE A 23 13.37 11.77 -5.43
CA PHE A 23 12.22 12.66 -5.26
C PHE A 23 12.03 13.16 -3.82
N ARG A 24 12.85 12.70 -2.86
CA ARG A 24 12.83 13.18 -1.47
C ARG A 24 14.19 13.71 -1.05
N ASN A 25 14.16 14.77 -0.25
CA ASN A 25 15.34 15.43 0.29
C ASN A 25 15.60 15.10 1.77
N ASN A 26 14.74 14.32 2.41
CA ASN A 26 14.79 13.96 3.83
C ASN A 26 15.14 12.48 4.07
N VAL A 27 15.59 11.76 3.05
CA VAL A 27 16.03 10.36 3.19
C VAL A 27 17.33 10.35 4.01
N PRO A 28 17.41 9.61 5.13
CA PRO A 28 18.62 9.53 5.93
C PRO A 28 19.73 8.75 5.20
N GLU A 29 20.97 8.93 5.64
CA GLU A 29 22.08 8.09 5.19
C GLU A 29 21.82 6.62 5.56
N GLY A 30 22.18 5.68 4.67
CA GLY A 30 22.05 4.24 4.92
C GLY A 30 21.52 3.48 3.71
N VAL A 31 21.11 2.24 3.95
CA VAL A 31 20.48 1.37 2.94
C VAL A 31 18.98 1.30 3.23
N ILE A 32 18.25 2.30 2.76
CA ILE A 32 16.83 2.47 3.06
C ILE A 32 16.00 1.59 2.14
N GLY A 33 15.22 0.66 2.70
CA GLY A 33 14.33 -0.19 1.92
C GLY A 33 12.87 0.25 1.97
N GLU A 34 12.45 0.81 3.09
CA GLU A 34 11.06 1.19 3.32
C GLU A 34 10.96 2.63 3.82
N SER A 35 9.94 3.34 3.33
CA SER A 35 9.37 4.50 3.99
C SER A 35 7.95 4.17 4.37
N TRP A 36 7.60 4.30 5.64
CA TRP A 36 6.21 4.27 6.08
C TRP A 36 5.70 5.71 6.09
N ASP A 37 4.73 5.97 5.24
CA ASP A 37 4.25 7.32 4.93
C ASP A 37 2.99 7.69 5.71
N ILE A 38 2.09 6.71 5.87
CA ILE A 38 0.89 6.85 6.71
C ILE A 38 0.84 5.59 7.57
N ALA A 39 1.23 5.75 8.82
CA ALA A 39 1.36 4.66 9.76
C ALA A 39 0.85 5.07 11.14
N CYS A 40 -0.03 4.24 11.71
CA CYS A 40 -0.44 4.33 13.10
C CYS A 40 -0.43 2.90 13.66
N HIS A 41 0.78 2.35 13.77
CA HIS A 41 1.03 0.96 14.15
C HIS A 41 2.05 0.93 15.30
N LYS A 42 2.01 -0.10 16.16
CA LYS A 42 2.92 -0.23 17.32
C LYS A 42 4.42 -0.16 16.97
N ASN A 43 4.80 -0.55 15.75
CA ASN A 43 6.19 -0.50 15.26
C ASN A 43 6.56 0.86 14.60
N GLY A 44 5.59 1.76 14.44
CA GLY A 44 5.78 3.06 13.78
C GLY A 44 4.48 3.86 13.73
N THR A 45 4.48 4.99 14.44
CA THR A 45 3.38 5.97 14.40
C THR A 45 3.90 7.27 13.82
N GLY A 46 3.30 7.72 12.73
CA GLY A 46 3.65 8.95 12.04
C GLY A 46 3.34 10.18 12.89
N LYS A 47 4.13 11.24 12.70
CA LYS A 47 3.86 12.57 13.26
C LYS A 47 3.38 13.50 12.17
N VAL A 48 2.41 14.35 12.47
CA VAL A 48 1.91 15.31 11.49
C VAL A 48 3.02 16.30 11.10
N ALA A 49 3.21 16.50 9.80
CA ALA A 49 4.28 17.34 9.25
C ALA A 49 3.83 18.78 8.90
N ASN A 50 2.52 19.02 8.75
CA ASN A 50 1.96 20.28 8.26
C ASN A 50 0.80 20.81 9.12
N GLY A 51 0.49 22.10 8.94
CA GLY A 51 -0.65 22.77 9.56
C GLY A 51 -0.60 22.86 11.10
N GLU A 52 -1.76 23.11 11.71
CA GLU A 52 -1.91 23.38 13.15
C GLU A 52 -1.61 22.17 14.05
N LEU A 53 -1.73 20.95 13.52
CA LEU A 53 -1.46 19.69 14.23
C LEU A 53 0.01 19.25 14.11
N LYS A 54 0.86 20.03 13.44
CA LYS A 54 2.27 19.68 13.23
C LYS A 54 2.96 19.27 14.54
N GLY A 55 3.63 18.12 14.50
CA GLY A 55 4.34 17.53 15.61
C GLY A 55 3.52 16.57 16.48
N LYS A 56 2.18 16.57 16.37
CA LYS A 56 1.32 15.59 17.06
C LYS A 56 1.45 14.20 16.44
N GLY A 57 1.37 13.16 17.26
CA GLY A 57 1.26 11.78 16.81
C GLY A 57 -0.06 11.51 16.11
N PHE A 58 -0.06 10.61 15.12
CA PHE A 58 -1.28 10.22 14.42
C PHE A 58 -2.32 9.64 15.40
N ASP A 59 -1.92 8.77 16.30
CA ASP A 59 -2.76 8.23 17.39
C ASP A 59 -3.37 9.33 18.27
N GLU A 60 -2.60 10.38 18.60
CA GLU A 60 -3.09 11.53 19.36
C GLU A 60 -4.18 12.29 18.58
N VAL A 61 -4.00 12.47 17.28
CA VAL A 61 -4.98 13.12 16.40
C VAL A 61 -6.26 12.29 16.30
N ILE A 62 -6.16 10.96 16.18
CA ILE A 62 -7.33 10.07 16.20
C ILE A 62 -8.08 10.24 17.53
N LYS A 63 -7.38 10.22 18.65
CA LYS A 63 -7.99 10.35 19.98
C LYS A 63 -8.67 11.71 20.19
N GLU A 64 -8.09 12.79 19.66
CA GLU A 64 -8.61 14.15 19.82
C GLU A 64 -9.83 14.42 18.94
N TYR A 65 -9.84 13.91 17.70
CA TYR A 65 -10.84 14.26 16.70
C TYR A 65 -11.85 13.14 16.38
N GLY A 66 -11.56 11.90 16.75
CA GLY A 66 -12.42 10.72 16.60
C GLY A 66 -13.02 10.62 15.19
N ASN A 67 -14.34 10.46 15.12
CA ASN A 67 -15.07 10.28 13.87
C ASN A 67 -14.95 11.48 12.91
N LYS A 68 -14.65 12.70 13.38
CA LYS A 68 -14.36 13.82 12.46
C LYS A 68 -13.10 13.57 11.64
N PHE A 69 -12.21 12.74 12.16
CA PHE A 69 -10.97 12.36 11.51
C PHE A 69 -11.15 11.10 10.67
N LEU A 70 -11.60 10.01 11.30
CA LEU A 70 -11.67 8.69 10.67
C LEU A 70 -12.99 8.41 9.92
N GLY A 71 -14.07 9.09 10.27
CA GLY A 71 -15.42 8.82 9.79
C GLY A 71 -16.22 7.88 10.70
N ASN A 72 -17.53 7.81 10.50
CA ASN A 72 -18.43 7.05 11.38
C ASN A 72 -18.37 5.53 11.21
N SER A 73 -17.90 5.04 10.06
CA SER A 73 -17.81 3.60 9.77
C SER A 73 -16.47 2.98 10.14
N ILE A 74 -15.53 3.79 10.62
CA ILE A 74 -14.21 3.33 11.07
C ILE A 74 -14.16 3.43 12.59
N SER A 75 -13.83 2.32 13.25
CA SER A 75 -13.70 2.30 14.71
C SER A 75 -12.56 3.20 15.17
N ILE A 76 -12.82 4.00 16.21
CA ILE A 76 -11.80 4.81 16.89
C ILE A 76 -11.14 4.08 18.06
N ASP A 77 -11.71 2.94 18.46
CA ASP A 77 -11.26 2.12 19.60
C ASP A 77 -10.41 0.91 19.16
N GLU A 78 -10.26 0.70 17.85
CA GLU A 78 -9.44 -0.34 17.25
C GLU A 78 -8.19 0.25 16.60
N ASP A 79 -7.25 -0.63 16.21
CA ASP A 79 -6.06 -0.22 15.48
C ASP A 79 -6.44 0.43 14.14
N PHE A 80 -5.70 1.48 13.75
CA PHE A 80 -5.91 2.13 12.47
C PHE A 80 -5.76 1.10 11.33
N PRO A 81 -6.69 1.01 10.36
CA PRO A 81 -6.83 -0.20 9.55
C PRO A 81 -5.78 -0.35 8.45
N LEU A 82 -5.11 0.73 8.01
CA LEU A 82 -4.24 0.72 6.84
C LEU A 82 -2.81 1.20 7.14
N LEU A 83 -1.87 0.74 6.34
CA LEU A 83 -0.48 1.20 6.33
C LEU A 83 -0.05 1.46 4.89
N ILE A 84 0.51 2.65 4.66
CA ILE A 84 1.00 3.09 3.34
C ILE A 84 2.51 3.16 3.37
N LYS A 85 3.16 2.48 2.42
CA LYS A 85 4.61 2.45 2.30
C LYS A 85 5.06 2.78 0.88
N LEU A 86 6.26 3.34 0.79
CA LEU A 86 7.09 3.23 -0.41
C LEU A 86 8.21 2.23 -0.13
N ILE A 87 8.40 1.29 -1.06
CA ILE A 87 9.42 0.24 -0.98
C ILE A 87 10.37 0.41 -2.16
N THR A 88 11.68 0.55 -1.88
CA THR A 88 12.74 0.56 -2.89
C THR A 88 13.62 -0.67 -2.74
N ALA A 89 13.70 -1.47 -3.79
CA ALA A 89 14.44 -2.73 -3.79
C ALA A 89 15.67 -2.63 -4.71
N LYS A 90 16.86 -2.43 -4.14
CA LYS A 90 18.12 -2.53 -4.91
C LYS A 90 18.59 -3.98 -5.08
N ASP A 91 18.20 -4.84 -4.13
CA ASP A 91 18.34 -6.28 -4.19
C ASP A 91 16.98 -6.94 -3.93
N LYS A 92 16.85 -8.22 -4.24
CA LYS A 92 15.61 -8.98 -4.02
C LYS A 92 15.24 -9.07 -2.54
N LEU A 93 13.97 -8.82 -2.24
CA LEU A 93 13.38 -9.13 -0.96
C LEU A 93 13.25 -10.64 -0.79
N SER A 94 13.10 -11.06 0.46
CA SER A 94 12.79 -12.45 0.78
C SER A 94 11.51 -12.91 0.11
N VAL A 95 11.46 -14.20 -0.23
CA VAL A 95 10.20 -14.87 -0.54
C VAL A 95 9.44 -15.07 0.76
N GLN A 96 8.20 -14.63 0.78
CA GLN A 96 7.40 -14.55 2.00
C GLN A 96 5.91 -14.77 1.73
N VAL A 97 5.15 -14.89 2.81
CA VAL A 97 3.70 -14.99 2.82
C VAL A 97 3.16 -14.30 4.07
N HIS A 98 1.93 -13.84 3.98
CA HIS A 98 1.25 -13.11 5.05
C HIS A 98 0.01 -13.87 5.54
N PRO A 99 -0.27 -13.90 6.85
CA PRO A 99 -1.49 -14.52 7.38
C PRO A 99 -2.74 -13.68 7.11
N ASN A 100 -3.90 -14.33 7.13
CA ASN A 100 -5.20 -13.67 7.24
C ASN A 100 -5.48 -13.22 8.69
N ASP A 101 -6.59 -12.51 8.92
CA ASP A 101 -6.93 -11.98 10.25
C ASP A 101 -7.11 -13.09 11.30
N GLU A 102 -7.74 -14.21 10.94
CA GLU A 102 -7.98 -15.31 11.89
C GLU A 102 -6.65 -15.89 12.42
N TYR A 103 -5.71 -16.18 11.52
CA TYR A 103 -4.40 -16.72 11.91
C TYR A 103 -3.57 -15.67 12.64
N ALA A 104 -3.52 -14.44 12.12
CA ALA A 104 -2.74 -13.35 12.71
C ALA A 104 -3.23 -13.02 14.14
N LYS A 105 -4.55 -12.96 14.34
CA LYS A 105 -5.13 -12.68 15.66
C LYS A 105 -4.81 -13.78 16.66
N ARG A 106 -4.88 -15.05 16.24
CA ARG A 106 -4.62 -16.21 17.10
C ARG A 106 -3.13 -16.37 17.45
N VAL A 107 -2.23 -16.12 16.50
CA VAL A 107 -0.80 -16.48 16.62
C VAL A 107 0.08 -15.28 16.97
N GLU A 108 -0.21 -14.10 16.42
CA GLU A 108 0.61 -12.90 16.58
C GLU A 108 -0.09 -11.80 17.41
N ASN A 109 -1.39 -11.98 17.68
CA ASN A 109 -2.28 -10.93 18.21
C ASN A 109 -2.17 -9.64 17.40
N ASP A 110 -2.24 -9.78 16.07
CA ASP A 110 -2.14 -8.71 15.08
C ASP A 110 -3.25 -8.82 14.04
N LEU A 111 -3.38 -7.82 13.18
CA LEU A 111 -4.18 -7.90 11.97
C LEU A 111 -3.52 -8.83 10.94
N GLY A 112 -4.35 -9.41 10.07
CA GLY A 112 -3.88 -10.03 8.85
C GLY A 112 -3.19 -9.01 7.94
N LYS A 113 -2.56 -9.51 6.88
CA LYS A 113 -1.81 -8.64 5.97
C LYS A 113 -2.10 -9.01 4.52
N THR A 114 -3.25 -8.53 4.05
CA THR A 114 -3.52 -8.33 2.63
C THR A 114 -2.94 -7.00 2.18
N GLU A 115 -2.35 -6.98 0.99
CA GLU A 115 -1.69 -5.80 0.43
C GLU A 115 -1.95 -5.64 -1.07
N ALA A 116 -1.56 -4.50 -1.60
CA ALA A 116 -1.56 -4.21 -3.01
C ALA A 116 -0.35 -3.38 -3.37
N TRP A 117 0.20 -3.64 -4.55
CA TRP A 117 1.40 -3.02 -5.05
C TRP A 117 1.11 -2.28 -6.35
N TYR A 118 1.46 -1.01 -6.38
CA TYR A 118 1.58 -0.25 -7.61
C TYR A 118 3.06 -0.04 -7.92
N VAL A 119 3.50 -0.46 -9.10
CA VAL A 119 4.88 -0.28 -9.56
C VAL A 119 5.08 1.17 -9.97
N VAL A 120 5.67 1.96 -9.08
CA VAL A 120 5.95 3.40 -9.29
C VAL A 120 7.07 3.57 -10.31
N ASP A 121 8.09 2.72 -10.23
CA ASP A 121 9.21 2.68 -11.18
C ASP A 121 9.81 1.26 -11.23
N ALA A 122 10.42 0.90 -12.35
CA ALA A 122 11.04 -0.40 -12.56
C ALA A 122 12.20 -0.33 -13.57
N GLU A 123 13.35 -0.88 -13.19
CA GLU A 123 14.50 -1.09 -14.08
C GLU A 123 14.17 -2.13 -15.18
N GLU A 124 14.89 -2.10 -16.30
CA GLU A 124 14.69 -3.08 -17.37
C GLU A 124 14.97 -4.51 -16.87
N GLY A 125 14.03 -5.42 -17.11
CA GLY A 125 14.11 -6.80 -16.65
C GLY A 125 13.65 -7.02 -15.19
N ALA A 126 13.21 -5.98 -14.50
CA ALA A 126 12.62 -6.10 -13.18
C ALA A 126 11.36 -6.98 -13.18
N SER A 127 11.07 -7.58 -12.03
CA SER A 127 10.02 -8.58 -11.90
C SER A 127 9.50 -8.71 -10.48
N LEU A 128 8.30 -9.23 -10.32
CA LEU A 128 7.75 -9.64 -9.04
C LEU A 128 7.57 -11.15 -8.98
N ILE A 129 7.70 -11.72 -7.80
CA ILE A 129 7.21 -13.08 -7.51
C ILE A 129 5.81 -12.92 -6.92
N VAL A 130 4.80 -13.48 -7.58
CA VAL A 130 3.40 -13.39 -7.14
C VAL A 130 2.67 -14.73 -7.38
N GLY A 131 2.68 -15.56 -6.36
CA GLY A 131 2.15 -16.91 -6.36
C GLY A 131 3.21 -17.98 -6.61
N THR A 132 2.72 -19.22 -6.60
CA THR A 132 3.49 -20.42 -6.91
C THR A 132 3.07 -20.99 -8.27
N LYS A 133 3.85 -21.93 -8.81
CA LYS A 133 3.51 -22.68 -10.02
C LYS A 133 3.82 -24.16 -9.82
N ASP A 134 2.92 -25.00 -10.32
CA ASP A 134 3.09 -26.45 -10.44
C ASP A 134 3.56 -27.16 -9.15
N CYS A 135 3.11 -26.72 -7.97
CA CYS A 135 3.42 -27.35 -6.69
C CYS A 135 2.25 -27.36 -5.72
N ASP A 136 2.28 -28.33 -4.81
CA ASP A 136 1.49 -28.37 -3.58
C ASP A 136 2.37 -28.12 -2.34
N LYS A 137 1.76 -28.19 -1.15
CA LYS A 137 2.43 -27.96 0.14
C LYS A 137 3.66 -28.86 0.34
N GLU A 138 3.55 -30.15 0.03
CA GLU A 138 4.65 -31.11 0.22
C GLU A 138 5.80 -30.86 -0.77
N THR A 139 5.46 -30.59 -2.03
CA THR A 139 6.44 -30.26 -3.07
C THR A 139 7.17 -28.96 -2.74
N PHE A 140 6.43 -27.94 -2.28
CA PHE A 140 7.00 -26.64 -1.91
C PHE A 140 7.90 -26.76 -0.68
N LYS A 141 7.47 -27.50 0.36
CA LYS A 141 8.30 -27.79 1.55
C LYS A 141 9.62 -28.45 1.16
N LYS A 142 9.55 -29.52 0.34
CA LYS A 142 10.75 -30.20 -0.15
C LYS A 142 11.65 -29.27 -0.98
N ALA A 143 11.07 -28.39 -1.79
CA ALA A 143 11.83 -27.43 -2.58
C ALA A 143 12.60 -26.41 -1.72
N ILE A 144 12.05 -26.02 -0.57
CA ILE A 144 12.75 -25.19 0.42
C ILE A 144 13.95 -25.97 1.00
N GLU A 145 13.73 -27.21 1.45
CA GLU A 145 14.77 -28.08 2.04
C GLU A 145 15.91 -28.38 1.04
N ASP A 146 15.56 -28.64 -0.21
CA ASP A 146 16.50 -28.94 -1.30
C ASP A 146 17.15 -27.68 -1.92
N GLY A 147 16.78 -26.48 -1.48
CA GLY A 147 17.31 -25.21 -2.02
C GLY A 147 16.95 -24.94 -3.49
N ASN A 148 15.81 -25.44 -3.96
CA ASN A 148 15.35 -25.36 -5.35
C ASN A 148 14.03 -24.59 -5.52
N LEU A 149 13.67 -23.74 -4.55
CA LEU A 149 12.39 -23.03 -4.47
C LEU A 149 12.06 -22.23 -5.74
N ASP A 150 13.06 -21.57 -6.35
CA ASP A 150 12.89 -20.70 -7.51
C ASP A 150 12.14 -21.35 -8.69
N LYS A 151 12.23 -22.69 -8.81
CA LYS A 151 11.53 -23.46 -9.86
C LYS A 151 10.01 -23.43 -9.71
N TYR A 152 9.50 -23.17 -8.52
CA TYR A 152 8.08 -23.17 -8.19
C TYR A 152 7.53 -21.77 -7.91
N LEU A 153 8.35 -20.73 -8.08
CA LEU A 153 7.92 -19.34 -7.94
C LEU A 153 7.38 -18.81 -9.27
N ASN A 154 6.23 -18.13 -9.19
CA ASN A 154 5.65 -17.44 -10.33
C ASN A 154 6.26 -16.04 -10.47
N LYS A 155 7.27 -15.92 -11.33
CA LYS A 155 8.01 -14.68 -11.58
C LYS A 155 7.43 -13.96 -12.80
N ILE A 156 6.90 -12.76 -12.59
CA ILE A 156 6.24 -11.94 -13.61
C ILE A 156 7.11 -10.69 -13.88
N PRO A 157 7.55 -10.44 -15.13
CA PRO A 157 8.19 -9.17 -15.49
C PRO A 157 7.24 -7.99 -15.28
N VAL A 158 7.75 -6.87 -14.78
CA VAL A 158 6.92 -5.69 -14.48
C VAL A 158 7.48 -4.42 -15.09
N LYS A 159 6.62 -3.42 -15.21
CA LYS A 159 6.95 -2.05 -15.64
C LYS A 159 6.19 -1.02 -14.80
N LYS A 160 6.63 0.23 -14.87
CA LYS A 160 5.90 1.38 -14.28
C LYS A 160 4.42 1.34 -14.66
N GLY A 161 3.57 1.47 -13.65
CA GLY A 161 2.12 1.49 -13.79
C GLY A 161 1.42 0.15 -13.63
N ASP A 162 2.15 -0.97 -13.56
CA ASP A 162 1.57 -2.26 -13.25
C ASP A 162 1.03 -2.30 -11.81
N PHE A 163 -0.04 -3.06 -11.61
CA PHE A 163 -0.71 -3.17 -10.31
C PHE A 163 -1.02 -4.63 -9.97
N PHE A 164 -0.75 -5.01 -8.73
CA PHE A 164 -0.98 -6.35 -8.20
C PHE A 164 -1.74 -6.28 -6.88
N TYR A 165 -2.80 -7.08 -6.76
CA TYR A 165 -3.46 -7.31 -5.47
C TYR A 165 -2.90 -8.59 -4.86
N VAL A 166 -2.32 -8.48 -3.67
CA VAL A 166 -1.61 -9.56 -2.98
C VAL A 166 -2.41 -9.95 -1.75
N GLN A 167 -3.29 -10.92 -1.95
CA GLN A 167 -4.12 -11.47 -0.88
C GLN A 167 -3.26 -12.18 0.17
N SER A 168 -3.65 -12.09 1.45
CA SER A 168 -3.07 -12.94 2.49
C SER A 168 -3.10 -14.43 2.08
N GLY A 169 -2.02 -15.15 2.37
CA GLY A 169 -1.78 -16.51 1.91
C GLY A 169 -1.10 -16.64 0.54
N LEU A 170 -1.01 -15.57 -0.26
CA LEU A 170 -0.26 -15.60 -1.52
C LEU A 170 1.25 -15.53 -1.25
N VAL A 171 2.02 -16.50 -1.74
CA VAL A 171 3.49 -16.45 -1.74
C VAL A 171 3.95 -15.33 -2.65
N HIS A 172 4.84 -14.44 -2.19
CA HIS A 172 5.29 -13.31 -2.99
C HIS A 172 6.69 -12.82 -2.62
N ALA A 173 7.29 -12.02 -3.50
CA ALA A 173 8.52 -11.25 -3.23
C ALA A 173 8.66 -10.09 -4.23
N ILE A 174 9.20 -8.97 -3.75
CA ILE A 174 9.67 -7.88 -4.62
C ILE A 174 11.12 -8.19 -5.02
N CYS A 175 11.40 -8.28 -6.33
CA CYS A 175 12.79 -8.45 -6.79
C CYS A 175 13.51 -7.10 -6.92
N GLU A 176 14.80 -7.16 -7.25
CA GLU A 176 15.65 -6.00 -7.48
C GLU A 176 15.13 -5.06 -8.59
N GLY A 177 15.51 -3.79 -8.48
CA GLY A 177 15.25 -2.76 -9.49
C GLY A 177 13.83 -2.20 -9.46
N ILE A 178 13.11 -2.27 -8.33
CA ILE A 178 11.70 -1.88 -8.24
C ILE A 178 11.49 -0.82 -7.16
N LEU A 179 10.65 0.18 -7.49
CA LEU A 179 10.02 1.09 -6.53
C LEU A 179 8.51 0.83 -6.53
N ILE A 180 7.95 0.49 -5.37
CA ILE A 180 6.52 0.18 -5.18
C ILE A 180 5.88 1.16 -4.19
N ALA A 181 4.64 1.54 -4.48
CA ALA A 181 3.71 2.02 -3.46
C ALA A 181 2.91 0.81 -2.96
N GLU A 182 3.08 0.47 -1.69
CA GLU A 182 2.41 -0.63 -1.01
C GLU A 182 1.30 -0.08 -0.11
N ILE A 183 0.07 -0.53 -0.38
CA ILE A 183 -1.11 -0.25 0.44
C ILE A 183 -1.50 -1.57 1.08
N GLN A 184 -1.57 -1.63 2.40
CA GLN A 184 -1.82 -2.87 3.13
C GLN A 184 -2.71 -2.63 4.34
N GLN A 185 -3.29 -3.72 4.87
CA GLN A 185 -3.76 -3.73 6.26
C GLN A 185 -2.63 -3.29 7.21
N SER A 186 -2.95 -2.65 8.32
CA SER A 186 -1.95 -2.15 9.29
C SER A 186 -1.33 -3.28 10.12
N SER A 187 -0.50 -4.09 9.48
CA SER A 187 0.19 -5.24 10.06
C SER A 187 1.62 -5.31 9.56
N ASP A 188 2.55 -5.70 10.43
CA ASP A 188 3.95 -5.92 10.06
C ASP A 188 4.31 -7.43 10.06
N THR A 189 3.30 -8.29 10.10
CA THR A 189 3.49 -9.74 10.21
C THR A 189 3.95 -10.35 8.89
N THR A 190 5.13 -10.98 8.90
CA THR A 190 5.73 -11.57 7.70
C THR A 190 6.33 -12.94 7.98
N TYR A 191 5.88 -13.96 7.24
CA TYR A 191 6.49 -15.29 7.29
C TYR A 191 7.40 -15.52 6.10
N ARG A 192 8.69 -15.43 6.37
CA ARG A 192 9.74 -15.63 5.37
C ARG A 192 9.98 -17.11 5.10
N VAL A 193 9.88 -17.54 3.85
CA VAL A 193 10.21 -18.92 3.43
C VAL A 193 11.63 -19.04 2.89
N TYR A 194 12.16 -17.98 2.26
CA TYR A 194 13.51 -18.00 1.70
C TYR A 194 14.13 -16.60 1.69
N ASP A 195 15.40 -16.50 2.11
CA ASP A 195 16.16 -15.24 2.17
C ASP A 195 17.51 -15.27 1.45
N TYR A 196 17.71 -16.21 0.52
CA TYR A 196 18.96 -16.33 -0.23
C TYR A 196 20.19 -16.48 0.66
N ASN A 197 20.03 -17.19 1.79
CA ASN A 197 21.09 -17.47 2.77
C ASN A 197 21.72 -16.21 3.40
N ARG A 198 20.98 -15.09 3.46
CA ARG A 198 21.42 -13.84 4.10
C ARG A 198 21.34 -13.84 5.64
N GLY A 199 21.03 -14.98 6.26
CA GLY A 199 21.11 -15.20 7.70
C GLY A 199 19.97 -14.60 8.54
N ARG A 200 18.91 -14.06 7.92
CA ARG A 200 17.71 -13.62 8.66
C ARG A 200 16.80 -14.81 8.97
N GLU A 201 15.96 -14.63 9.98
CA GLU A 201 14.99 -15.61 10.42
C GLU A 201 14.02 -16.00 9.29
N ILE A 202 13.78 -17.31 9.18
CA ILE A 202 12.79 -17.95 8.31
C ILE A 202 11.73 -18.64 9.17
N HIS A 203 10.51 -18.70 8.64
CA HIS A 203 9.30 -19.08 9.36
C HIS A 203 8.56 -20.19 8.60
N VAL A 204 9.29 -21.21 8.13
CA VAL A 204 8.78 -22.18 7.15
C VAL A 204 7.48 -22.84 7.61
N GLU A 205 7.40 -23.31 8.85
CA GLU A 205 6.18 -23.97 9.35
C GLU A 205 4.98 -23.01 9.42
N LYS A 206 5.16 -21.80 9.99
CA LYS A 206 4.10 -20.77 9.99
C LYS A 206 3.69 -20.35 8.57
N ALA A 207 4.64 -20.24 7.65
CA ALA A 207 4.36 -19.94 6.27
C ALA A 207 3.51 -21.05 5.63
N LEU A 208 3.91 -22.30 5.78
CA LEU A 208 3.18 -23.46 5.25
C LEU A 208 1.77 -23.63 5.85
N ASP A 209 1.51 -23.08 7.05
CA ASP A 209 0.17 -23.05 7.63
C ASP A 209 -0.78 -22.07 6.91
N VAL A 210 -0.24 -20.99 6.35
CA VAL A 210 -1.05 -19.89 5.80
C VAL A 210 -1.00 -19.78 4.28
N ILE A 211 -0.07 -20.47 3.61
CA ILE A 211 -0.02 -20.48 2.14
C ILE A 211 -1.29 -21.11 1.58
N ASP A 212 -1.95 -20.36 0.71
CA ASP A 212 -2.96 -20.90 -0.18
C ASP A 212 -2.37 -21.08 -1.59
N PHE A 213 -2.08 -22.34 -1.93
CA PHE A 213 -1.51 -22.71 -3.23
C PHE A 213 -2.48 -22.54 -4.40
N SER A 214 -3.77 -22.25 -4.15
CA SER A 214 -4.74 -21.95 -5.18
C SER A 214 -4.72 -20.49 -5.62
N LEU A 215 -4.18 -19.58 -4.79
CA LEU A 215 -4.09 -18.17 -5.10
C LEU A 215 -3.08 -17.90 -6.21
N LYS A 216 -3.45 -16.99 -7.11
CA LYS A 216 -2.61 -16.52 -8.21
C LYS A 216 -2.59 -15.00 -8.20
N GLY A 217 -1.40 -14.42 -8.24
CA GLY A 217 -1.24 -12.99 -8.44
C GLY A 217 -1.07 -12.69 -9.92
N GLU A 218 -1.79 -11.69 -10.39
CA GLU A 218 -1.78 -11.25 -11.78
C GLU A 218 -1.75 -9.73 -11.83
N ASN A 219 -1.15 -9.19 -12.90
CA ASN A 219 -1.20 -7.76 -13.16
C ASN A 219 -2.61 -7.38 -13.62
N THR A 220 -3.30 -6.50 -12.90
CA THR A 220 -4.62 -5.99 -13.30
C THR A 220 -4.51 -4.56 -13.82
N GLN A 221 -5.25 -4.28 -14.88
CA GLN A 221 -5.35 -2.94 -15.45
C GLN A 221 -6.52 -2.14 -14.86
N GLY A 222 -7.39 -2.80 -14.09
CA GLY A 222 -8.59 -2.18 -13.53
C GLY A 222 -9.61 -1.76 -14.59
N ILE A 223 -10.54 -0.89 -14.18
CA ILE A 223 -11.59 -0.33 -15.03
C ILE A 223 -11.42 1.19 -15.10
N THR A 224 -11.09 1.71 -16.28
CA THR A 224 -10.85 3.15 -16.50
C THR A 224 -12.08 3.86 -17.03
N ILE A 225 -12.35 5.03 -16.46
CA ILE A 225 -13.34 6.01 -16.91
C ILE A 225 -12.61 7.27 -17.32
N LYS A 226 -12.84 7.70 -18.56
CA LYS A 226 -12.32 8.95 -19.10
C LYS A 226 -13.24 10.10 -18.69
N ASN A 227 -12.68 11.16 -18.11
CA ASN A 227 -13.41 12.37 -17.78
C ASN A 227 -12.71 13.58 -18.41
N ASP A 228 -13.39 14.73 -18.40
CA ASP A 228 -12.75 15.97 -18.81
C ASP A 228 -11.72 16.37 -17.74
N GLY A 229 -10.46 16.51 -18.14
CA GLY A 229 -9.37 16.92 -17.26
C GLY A 229 -8.70 15.84 -16.42
N TYR A 230 -9.26 14.62 -16.33
CA TYR A 230 -8.66 13.49 -15.60
C TYR A 230 -9.22 12.12 -16.02
N ASP A 231 -8.44 11.07 -15.79
CA ASP A 231 -8.93 9.69 -15.87
C ASP A 231 -9.01 9.08 -14.48
N LYS A 232 -10.04 8.26 -14.24
CA LYS A 232 -10.21 7.52 -12.99
C LYS A 232 -10.24 6.03 -13.28
N THR A 233 -9.38 5.26 -12.63
CA THR A 233 -9.30 3.80 -12.78
C THR A 233 -9.57 3.11 -11.44
N TYR A 234 -10.55 2.22 -11.40
CA TYR A 234 -10.76 1.33 -10.25
C TYR A 234 -9.79 0.15 -10.36
N LEU A 235 -8.76 0.11 -9.51
CA LEU A 235 -7.70 -0.89 -9.56
C LEU A 235 -8.07 -2.16 -8.81
N CYS A 236 -8.71 -2.03 -7.65
CA CYS A 236 -9.23 -3.17 -6.88
C CYS A 236 -10.42 -2.77 -6.01
N LEU A 237 -11.27 -3.75 -5.70
CA LEU A 237 -12.27 -3.70 -4.64
C LEU A 237 -12.05 -4.92 -3.75
N GLY A 238 -11.34 -4.71 -2.65
CA GLY A 238 -11.10 -5.73 -1.63
C GLY A 238 -11.99 -5.51 -0.41
N GLU A 239 -12.01 -6.50 0.48
CA GLU A 239 -12.71 -6.41 1.77
C GLU A 239 -12.11 -5.32 2.68
N TYR A 240 -10.77 -5.25 2.71
CA TYR A 240 -10.03 -4.38 3.63
C TYR A 240 -9.79 -2.97 3.08
N PHE A 241 -9.60 -2.87 1.77
CA PHE A 241 -9.38 -1.61 1.08
C PHE A 241 -9.75 -1.70 -0.39
N THR A 242 -10.07 -0.54 -0.96
CA THR A 242 -10.16 -0.32 -2.40
C THR A 242 -9.13 0.71 -2.82
N ILE A 243 -8.67 0.63 -4.08
CA ILE A 243 -7.72 1.58 -4.65
C ILE A 243 -8.27 2.10 -5.97
N GLN A 244 -8.31 3.42 -6.08
CA GLN A 244 -8.64 4.14 -7.29
C GLN A 244 -7.42 4.94 -7.74
N LYS A 245 -7.02 4.83 -9.01
CA LYS A 245 -5.98 5.65 -9.61
C LYS A 245 -6.61 6.85 -10.32
N TYR A 246 -6.14 8.05 -10.01
CA TYR A 246 -6.47 9.28 -10.69
C TYR A 246 -5.28 9.74 -11.51
N GLU A 247 -5.44 9.87 -12.82
CA GLU A 247 -4.47 10.50 -13.72
C GLU A 247 -5.01 11.89 -14.09
N VAL A 248 -4.62 12.90 -13.31
CA VAL A 248 -5.15 14.27 -13.44
C VAL A 248 -4.25 15.07 -14.37
N ASN A 249 -4.85 15.72 -15.36
CA ASN A 249 -4.17 16.59 -16.32
C ASN A 249 -4.48 18.07 -16.11
N THR A 250 -5.62 18.40 -15.49
CA THR A 250 -6.03 19.77 -15.18
C THR A 250 -6.57 19.88 -13.75
N SER A 251 -7.81 19.47 -13.50
CA SER A 251 -8.36 19.33 -12.16
C SER A 251 -9.48 18.30 -12.04
N VAL A 252 -9.79 17.90 -10.81
CA VAL A 252 -10.97 17.12 -10.45
C VAL A 252 -11.51 17.59 -9.10
N LYS A 253 -12.83 17.73 -9.01
CA LYS A 253 -13.53 18.03 -7.76
C LYS A 253 -13.96 16.73 -7.10
N GLU A 254 -13.69 16.62 -5.81
CA GLU A 254 -14.05 15.49 -4.95
C GLU A 254 -14.58 16.04 -3.61
N ALA A 255 -15.12 15.14 -2.80
CA ALA A 255 -15.51 15.44 -1.44
C ALA A 255 -14.97 14.37 -0.50
N SER A 256 -14.77 14.72 0.77
CA SER A 256 -14.63 13.72 1.82
C SER A 256 -15.96 12.97 2.02
N ASP A 257 -15.90 11.89 2.78
CA ASP A 257 -17.06 11.10 3.18
C ASP A 257 -17.15 11.14 4.70
N GLU A 258 -18.33 11.45 5.25
CA GLU A 258 -18.52 11.51 6.71
C GLU A 258 -18.34 10.14 7.38
N ASP A 259 -18.44 9.05 6.60
CA ASP A 259 -18.30 7.70 7.09
C ASP A 259 -16.87 7.16 7.04
N ARG A 260 -15.95 7.78 6.28
CA ARG A 260 -14.58 7.29 6.14
C ARG A 260 -13.56 8.36 5.73
N PHE A 261 -12.29 8.11 6.04
CA PHE A 261 -11.17 8.89 5.54
C PHE A 261 -10.71 8.44 4.14
N TYR A 262 -9.93 9.28 3.46
CA TYR A 262 -9.22 8.91 2.22
C TYR A 262 -7.72 9.10 2.38
N LEU A 263 -6.93 8.20 1.78
CA LEU A 263 -5.49 8.33 1.68
C LEU A 263 -5.13 8.53 0.21
N PHE A 264 -4.30 9.53 -0.08
CA PHE A 264 -3.72 9.74 -1.40
C PHE A 264 -2.23 9.47 -1.36
N THR A 265 -1.72 8.72 -2.32
CA THR A 265 -0.27 8.58 -2.58
C THR A 265 0.02 9.10 -3.98
N CYS A 266 0.90 10.10 -4.11
CA CYS A 266 1.29 10.62 -5.41
C CYS A 266 2.44 9.80 -6.00
N VAL A 267 2.19 9.16 -7.14
CA VAL A 267 3.13 8.22 -7.77
C VAL A 267 3.76 8.78 -9.05
N ASP A 268 3.30 9.93 -9.53
CA ASP A 268 3.89 10.64 -10.66
C ASP A 268 3.47 12.12 -10.65
N GLY A 269 4.36 13.02 -11.08
CA GLY A 269 4.05 14.44 -11.26
C GLY A 269 3.85 15.23 -9.96
N GLU A 270 3.18 16.37 -10.07
CA GLU A 270 2.93 17.29 -8.96
C GLU A 270 1.66 18.13 -9.17
N GLY A 271 1.15 18.67 -8.07
CA GLY A 271 -0.03 19.51 -8.07
C GLY A 271 -0.38 20.02 -6.67
N THR A 272 -1.66 20.31 -6.47
CA THR A 272 -2.16 20.99 -5.28
C THR A 272 -3.58 20.54 -4.96
N ILE A 273 -3.86 20.30 -3.68
CA ILE A 273 -5.18 20.01 -3.14
C ILE A 273 -5.74 21.30 -2.56
N LYS A 274 -6.77 21.87 -3.18
CA LYS A 274 -7.46 23.09 -2.72
C LYS A 274 -8.70 22.70 -1.91
N TYR A 275 -8.90 23.30 -0.76
CA TYR A 275 -10.02 23.03 0.14
C TYR A 275 -10.51 24.33 0.80
N ASN A 276 -11.64 24.30 1.51
CA ASN A 276 -12.28 25.50 2.09
C ASN A 276 -11.41 26.29 3.11
N GLY A 277 -10.24 25.79 3.48
CA GLY A 277 -9.30 26.43 4.40
C GLY A 277 -7.93 26.76 3.82
N GLY A 278 -7.68 26.50 2.53
CA GLY A 278 -6.38 26.76 1.92
C GLY A 278 -6.02 25.78 0.81
N GLU A 279 -4.73 25.59 0.63
CA GLU A 279 -4.19 24.65 -0.35
C GLU A 279 -2.98 23.92 0.21
N GLU A 280 -2.82 22.64 -0.16
CA GLU A 280 -1.67 21.82 0.21
C GLU A 280 -1.03 21.25 -1.06
N LYS A 281 0.28 21.41 -1.20
CA LYS A 281 1.00 20.90 -2.37
C LYS A 281 1.18 19.39 -2.24
N ILE A 282 1.18 18.68 -3.36
CA ILE A 282 1.49 17.25 -3.37
C ILE A 282 2.35 16.93 -4.59
N SER A 283 3.45 16.24 -4.37
CA SER A 283 4.41 15.86 -5.42
C SER A 283 4.67 14.36 -5.37
N MET A 284 5.24 13.79 -6.44
CA MET A 284 5.64 12.39 -6.48
C MET A 284 6.38 11.98 -5.20
N GLY A 285 5.92 10.89 -4.59
CA GLY A 285 6.44 10.35 -3.34
C GLY A 285 5.80 10.91 -2.08
N ASP A 286 4.88 11.87 -2.17
CA ASP A 286 4.08 12.31 -1.02
C ASP A 286 2.87 11.40 -0.81
N SER A 287 2.54 11.15 0.46
CA SER A 287 1.25 10.62 0.87
C SER A 287 0.50 11.62 1.76
N ILE A 288 -0.81 11.73 1.56
CA ILE A 288 -1.69 12.68 2.25
C ILE A 288 -2.92 11.95 2.80
N PHE A 289 -3.27 12.22 4.05
CA PHE A 289 -4.50 11.82 4.69
C PHE A 289 -5.56 12.92 4.54
N ILE A 290 -6.75 12.55 4.07
CA ILE A 290 -7.93 13.41 3.94
C ILE A 290 -8.94 13.03 5.03
N PRO A 291 -9.15 13.91 6.02
CA PRO A 291 -10.13 13.66 7.08
C PRO A 291 -11.55 13.51 6.56
N ALA A 292 -12.33 12.65 7.21
CA ALA A 292 -13.75 12.44 6.90
C ALA A 292 -14.58 13.75 6.89
N SER A 293 -14.20 14.71 7.74
CA SER A 293 -14.85 16.03 7.86
C SER A 293 -14.23 17.17 7.03
N LEU A 294 -13.37 16.87 6.04
CA LEU A 294 -12.74 17.94 5.23
C LEU A 294 -13.76 18.73 4.41
N GLY A 295 -14.78 18.06 3.87
CA GLY A 295 -15.74 18.60 2.92
C GLY A 295 -15.24 18.52 1.48
N GLU A 296 -15.66 19.48 0.65
CA GLU A 296 -15.27 19.56 -0.75
C GLU A 296 -13.80 19.98 -0.92
N TYR A 297 -13.12 19.37 -1.88
CA TYR A 297 -11.77 19.73 -2.29
C TYR A 297 -11.57 19.53 -3.80
N GLU A 298 -10.55 20.19 -4.34
CA GLU A 298 -10.19 20.11 -5.75
C GLU A 298 -8.73 19.71 -5.89
N LEU A 299 -8.48 18.64 -6.64
CA LEU A 299 -7.14 18.19 -7.02
C LEU A 299 -6.75 18.91 -8.31
N CYS A 300 -5.79 19.82 -8.25
CA CYS A 300 -5.34 20.65 -9.38
C CYS A 300 -3.89 20.32 -9.76
N GLY A 301 -3.60 20.13 -11.05
CA GLY A 301 -2.22 19.96 -11.54
C GLY A 301 -2.09 18.84 -12.55
N LYS A 302 -0.86 18.31 -12.66
CA LYS A 302 -0.55 17.17 -13.52
C LYS A 302 0.16 16.10 -12.71
N PHE A 303 -0.61 15.14 -12.20
CA PHE A 303 -0.11 14.07 -11.36
C PHE A 303 -0.89 12.77 -11.52
N THR A 304 -0.31 11.67 -11.03
CA THR A 304 -1.00 10.40 -10.81
C THR A 304 -1.10 10.14 -9.31
N LEU A 305 -2.33 9.95 -8.82
CA LEU A 305 -2.62 9.69 -7.41
C LEU A 305 -3.28 8.32 -7.24
N LEU A 306 -2.88 7.58 -6.21
CA LEU A 306 -3.60 6.42 -5.70
C LEU A 306 -4.46 6.86 -4.53
N LYS A 307 -5.78 6.80 -4.66
CA LYS A 307 -6.77 7.00 -3.59
C LYS A 307 -7.07 5.64 -2.97
N SER A 308 -6.75 5.43 -1.70
CA SER A 308 -7.07 4.21 -0.97
C SER A 308 -7.93 4.49 0.27
N TYR A 309 -8.88 3.59 0.54
CA TYR A 309 -9.77 3.66 1.71
C TYR A 309 -10.41 2.32 2.01
N VAL A 310 -10.95 2.17 3.22
CA VAL A 310 -11.76 1.02 3.62
C VAL A 310 -13.17 1.16 2.99
N PRO A 311 -13.61 0.26 2.11
CA PRO A 311 -14.88 0.39 1.40
C PRO A 311 -16.06 -0.16 2.20
N ASP A 312 -17.27 0.31 1.88
CA ASP A 312 -18.46 -0.54 1.99
C ASP A 312 -18.52 -1.31 0.66
N VAL A 313 -18.19 -2.60 0.71
CA VAL A 313 -18.01 -3.41 -0.51
C VAL A 313 -19.26 -3.42 -1.37
N LYS A 314 -20.46 -3.49 -0.78
CA LYS A 314 -21.72 -3.57 -1.53
C LYS A 314 -22.02 -2.24 -2.21
N ILE A 315 -21.87 -1.14 -1.49
CA ILE A 315 -22.10 0.20 -2.04
C ILE A 315 -21.09 0.49 -3.16
N GLU A 316 -19.82 0.16 -2.95
CA GLU A 316 -18.77 0.41 -3.94
C GLU A 316 -18.96 -0.46 -5.19
N GLU A 317 -19.34 -1.72 -5.04
CA GLU A 317 -19.67 -2.61 -6.15
C GLU A 317 -20.84 -2.04 -6.99
N GLU A 318 -21.92 -1.60 -6.34
CA GLU A 318 -23.04 -0.95 -7.04
C GLU A 318 -22.61 0.31 -7.78
N ASN A 319 -21.73 1.12 -7.18
CA ASN A 319 -21.22 2.34 -7.80
C ASN A 319 -20.38 2.03 -9.04
N ILE A 320 -19.47 1.05 -8.96
CA ILE A 320 -18.66 0.60 -10.10
C ILE A 320 -19.56 0.06 -11.21
N ILE A 321 -20.53 -0.81 -10.89
CA ILE A 321 -21.46 -1.37 -11.87
C ILE A 321 -22.27 -0.27 -12.58
N LYS A 322 -22.72 0.75 -11.84
CA LYS A 322 -23.46 1.90 -12.42
C LYS A 322 -22.62 2.68 -13.42
N VAL A 323 -21.30 2.72 -13.26
CA VAL A 323 -20.42 3.40 -14.22
C VAL A 323 -20.09 2.51 -15.41
N VAL A 324 -19.80 1.24 -15.19
CA VAL A 324 -19.47 0.29 -16.27
C VAL A 324 -20.64 0.05 -17.23
N ARG A 325 -21.88 0.14 -16.75
CA ARG A 325 -23.08 -0.06 -17.57
C ARG A 325 -23.47 1.14 -18.45
N LYS A 326 -22.85 2.31 -18.29
CA LYS A 326 -23.14 3.50 -19.10
C LYS A 326 -22.37 3.50 -20.41
#